data_AF-A0A9D2RSQ4-F1
#
_entry.id   AF-A0A9D2RSQ4-F1
#
_cell.length_a   1.000
_cell.length_b   1.000
_cell.length_c   1.000
_cell.angle_alpha   90.00
_cell.angle_beta   90.00
_cell.angle_gamma   90.00
#
_symmetry.space_group_name_H-M   'P 1'
#
loop_
_entity.id
_entity.type
_entity.pdbx_description
1 polymer ?
#
loop_
_entity_poly.entity_id
_entity_poly.type
_entity_poly.pdbx_seq_one_letter_code
_entity_poly.pdbx_strand_id
1 'polypeptide(L)'
;MAIYEKRDDIYCGSCGHFTRHYIWQDGRQARNAPNGRFLPLSLGHCAHPRMKDRREDQSCPLWVPRAPGQDPPGIRLPDANTPDR
;
A
#
# COMPACT_ATOMS: atom_id res chain seq x y z
N MET A 1 24.16 -21.74 -11.31
CA MET A 1 23.90 -20.30 -11.49
C MET A 1 23.09 -19.82 -10.31
N ALA A 2 23.64 -18.94 -9.47
CA ALA A 2 22.87 -18.32 -8.40
C ALA A 2 21.95 -17.27 -9.04
N ILE A 3 20.65 -17.56 -9.07
CA ILE A 3 19.65 -16.60 -9.51
C ILE A 3 19.63 -15.52 -8.42
N TYR A 4 20.04 -14.30 -8.75
CA TYR A 4 19.90 -13.16 -7.84
C TYR A 4 18.42 -12.75 -7.85
N GLU A 5 17.61 -13.45 -7.05
CA GLU A 5 16.24 -13.01 -6.78
C GLU A 5 16.30 -11.75 -5.94
N LYS A 6 16.01 -10.61 -6.57
CA LYS A 6 15.73 -9.36 -5.88
C LYS A 6 14.54 -9.60 -4.95
N ARG A 7 14.78 -9.62 -3.64
CA ARG A 7 13.73 -9.70 -2.62
C ARG A 7 13.00 -8.36 -2.53
N ASP A 8 12.20 -8.08 -3.55
CA ASP A 8 11.32 -6.92 -3.61
C ASP A 8 10.22 -6.95 -2.53
N ASP A 9 10.13 -8.04 -1.77
CA ASP A 9 9.09 -8.23 -0.79
C ASP A 9 9.40 -7.63 0.58
N ILE A 10 10.65 -7.24 0.89
CA ILE A 10 11.06 -6.81 2.26
C ILE A 10 10.92 -5.28 2.45
N TYR A 11 10.00 -4.63 1.74
CA TYR A 11 9.71 -3.21 1.91
C TYR A 11 8.54 -2.98 2.87
N CYS A 12 8.51 -1.82 3.53
CA CYS A 12 7.41 -1.46 4.40
C CYS A 12 6.07 -1.45 3.65
N GLY A 13 6.03 -1.05 2.38
CA GLY A 13 4.82 -1.05 1.56
C GLY A 13 4.11 -2.40 1.49
N SER A 14 4.86 -3.51 1.48
CA SER A 14 4.36 -4.89 1.48
C SER A 14 4.28 -5.52 2.88
N CYS A 15 4.64 -4.79 3.94
CA CYS A 15 4.68 -5.31 5.31
C CYS A 15 3.30 -5.31 5.98
N GLY A 16 2.95 -6.40 6.66
CA GLY A 16 1.74 -6.49 7.50
C GLY A 16 1.70 -5.52 8.68
N HIS A 17 2.86 -4.97 9.09
CA HIS A 17 2.93 -3.94 10.13
C HIS A 17 2.81 -2.51 9.59
N PHE A 18 2.87 -2.31 8.28
CA PHE A 18 2.81 -0.97 7.70
C PHE A 18 1.37 -0.54 7.42
N THR A 19 1.00 0.58 8.03
CA THR A 19 -0.27 1.27 7.80
C THR A 19 -0.01 2.54 7.01
N ARG A 20 -0.43 2.55 5.75
CA ARG A 20 -0.30 3.70 4.84
C ARG A 20 -1.19 4.87 5.30
N HIS A 21 -0.68 6.11 5.19
CA HIS A 21 -1.50 7.30 5.41
C HIS A 21 -2.23 7.70 4.13
N TYR A 22 -3.39 8.31 4.32
CA TYR A 22 -4.24 8.82 3.24
C TYR A 22 -4.59 10.27 3.53
N ILE A 23 -4.70 11.07 2.46
CA ILE A 23 -5.22 12.43 2.53
C ILE A 23 -6.53 12.52 1.75
N TRP A 24 -7.44 13.37 2.20
CA TRP A 24 -8.66 13.66 1.46
C TRP A 24 -8.38 14.71 0.39
N GLN A 25 -8.64 14.38 -0.88
CA GLN A 25 -8.65 15.32 -1.99
C GLN A 25 -10.10 15.77 -2.24
N ASP A 26 -10.35 17.07 -2.14
CA ASP A 26 -11.66 17.67 -2.45
C ASP A 26 -12.01 17.46 -3.94
N GLY A 27 -13.23 17.01 -4.20
CA GLY A 27 -13.73 16.77 -5.55
C GLY A 27 -13.88 18.02 -6.40
N ARG A 28 -13.97 19.21 -5.78
CA ARG A 28 -13.90 20.49 -6.49
C ARG A 28 -12.58 20.71 -7.21
N GLN A 29 -11.49 20.12 -6.71
CA GLN A 29 -10.17 20.19 -7.34
C GLN A 29 -9.87 18.97 -8.24
N ALA A 30 -10.57 17.85 -8.05
CA ALA A 30 -10.30 16.60 -8.74
C ALA A 30 -11.22 16.40 -9.96
N ARG A 31 -10.68 16.64 -11.16
CA ARG A 31 -11.42 16.45 -12.44
C ARG A 31 -12.06 15.07 -12.61
N ASN A 32 -11.45 14.04 -12.02
CA ASN A 32 -11.85 12.64 -12.19
C ASN A 32 -12.53 12.04 -10.93
N ALA A 33 -12.79 12.84 -9.90
CA ALA A 33 -13.40 12.37 -8.66
C ALA A 33 -14.25 13.48 -8.01
N PRO A 34 -15.42 13.82 -8.58
CA PRO A 34 -16.21 14.98 -8.18
C PRO A 34 -16.74 14.93 -6.75
N ASN A 35 -16.83 13.74 -6.15
CA ASN A 35 -17.21 13.54 -4.74
C ASN A 35 -16.01 13.59 -3.77
N GLY A 36 -14.82 13.87 -4.29
CA GLY A 36 -13.55 13.74 -3.57
C GLY A 36 -13.11 12.28 -3.44
N ARG A 37 -11.86 12.10 -3.00
CA ARG A 37 -11.28 10.76 -2.81
C ARG A 37 -10.15 10.78 -1.79
N PHE A 38 -9.93 9.64 -1.13
CA PHE A 38 -8.71 9.41 -0.37
C PHE A 38 -7.55 9.08 -1.32
N LEU A 39 -6.46 9.82 -1.20
CA LEU A 39 -5.22 9.57 -1.94
C LEU A 39 -4.20 8.88 -1.05
N PRO A 40 -3.61 7.75 -1.51
CA PRO A 40 -2.53 7.11 -0.79
C PRO A 40 -1.28 7.99 -0.80
N LEU A 41 -0.63 8.13 0.34
CA LEU A 41 0.73 8.67 0.43
C LEU A 41 1.75 7.54 0.41
N SER A 42 2.97 7.84 -0.05
CA SER A 42 4.13 6.95 0.14
C SER A 42 4.63 6.94 1.59
N LEU A 43 4.01 7.72 2.47
CA LEU A 43 4.25 7.78 3.91
C LEU A 43 3.15 7.00 4.66
N GLY A 44 3.55 6.38 5.76
CA GLY A 44 2.68 5.76 6.72
C GLY A 44 3.43 5.53 8.02
N HIS A 45 2.97 4.56 8.81
CA HIS A 45 3.65 4.18 10.04
C HIS A 45 3.82 2.68 10.14
N CYS A 46 4.89 2.26 10.82
CA CYS A 46 5.07 0.89 11.25
C CYS A 46 4.38 0.70 12.62
N ALA A 47 3.60 -0.36 12.77
CA ALA A 47 3.01 -0.75 14.04
C ALA A 47 4.05 -1.40 14.98
N HIS A 48 5.04 -2.11 14.42
CA HIS A 48 6.04 -2.83 15.20
C HIS A 48 7.47 -2.75 14.58
N PRO A 49 8.42 -2.05 15.24
CA PRO A 49 8.20 -1.12 16.34
C PRO A 49 7.34 0.06 15.88
N ARG A 50 6.67 0.74 16.83
CA ARG A 50 5.86 1.91 16.52
C ARG A 50 6.75 3.04 15.98
N MET A 51 6.68 3.30 14.68
CA MET A 51 7.42 4.37 14.00
C MET A 51 6.47 5.14 13.08
N LYS A 52 6.25 6.43 13.37
CA LYS A 52 5.22 7.23 12.68
C LYS A 52 5.57 7.66 11.26
N ASP A 53 6.86 7.81 10.96
CA ASP A 53 7.35 8.40 9.71
C ASP A 53 8.06 7.36 8.85
N ARG A 54 7.33 6.30 8.48
CA ARG A 54 7.87 5.22 7.65
C ARG A 54 7.44 5.40 6.20
N ARG A 55 8.35 5.20 5.26
CA ARG A 55 8.04 5.23 3.83
C ARG A 55 7.83 3.82 3.29
N GLU A 56 7.00 3.69 2.27
CA GLU A 56 6.65 2.41 1.68
C GLU A 56 7.83 1.70 0.99
N ASP A 57 8.80 2.45 0.48
CA ASP A 57 10.00 1.98 -0.21
C ASP A 57 11.17 1.64 0.74
N GLN A 58 11.00 1.90 2.04
CA GLN A 58 12.03 1.58 3.02
C GLN A 58 12.02 0.09 3.36
N SER A 59 13.19 -0.54 3.38
CA SER A 59 13.33 -1.92 3.82
C SER A 59 13.01 -2.07 5.32
N CYS A 60 12.48 -3.21 5.75
CA CYS A 60 12.18 -3.46 7.15
C CYS A 60 12.84 -4.76 7.64
N PRO A 61 13.67 -4.72 8.70
CA PRO A 61 14.27 -5.96 9.24
C PRO A 61 13.24 -6.84 9.95
N LEU A 62 12.11 -6.26 10.38
CA LEU A 62 10.99 -6.95 11.03
C LEU A 62 9.81 -7.07 10.06
N TRP A 63 10.12 -7.19 8.77
CA TRP A 63 9.10 -7.37 7.75
C TRP A 63 8.33 -8.67 8.00
N VAL A 64 7.02 -8.60 7.85
CA VAL A 64 6.13 -9.75 7.86
C VAL A 64 5.18 -9.65 6.67
N PRO A 65 4.75 -10.78 6.07
CA PRO A 65 3.77 -10.75 5.00
C PRO A 65 2.44 -10.14 5.50
N ARG A 66 1.72 -9.42 4.62
CA ARG A 66 0.36 -8.94 4.91
C ARG A 66 -0.58 -10.13 5.11
N ALA A 67 -1.46 -10.04 6.09
CA ALA A 67 -2.55 -11.00 6.22
C ALA A 67 -3.59 -10.78 5.10
N PRO A 68 -4.32 -11.83 4.69
CA PRO A 68 -5.41 -11.70 3.72
C PRO A 68 -6.39 -10.59 4.14
N GLY A 69 -6.64 -9.62 3.26
CA GLY A 69 -7.53 -8.49 3.53
C GLY A 69 -6.85 -7.25 4.13
N GLN A 70 -5.54 -7.28 4.39
CA GLN A 70 -4.76 -6.09 4.76
C GLN A 70 -4.18 -5.33 3.55
N ASP A 71 -4.53 -5.74 2.33
CA ASP A 71 -4.14 -5.04 1.13
C ASP A 71 -4.81 -3.67 1.06
N PRO A 72 -4.07 -2.61 0.70
CA PRO A 72 -4.66 -1.30 0.58
C PRO A 72 -5.75 -1.30 -0.51
N PRO A 73 -6.86 -0.56 -0.29
CA PRO A 73 -7.89 -0.37 -1.31
C PRO A 73 -7.22 0.33 -2.51
N GLY A 74 -7.05 -0.43 -3.60
CA GLY A 74 -6.32 0.00 -4.80
C GLY A 74 -5.30 -1.00 -5.35
N ILE A 75 -4.89 -2.02 -4.57
CA ILE A 75 -4.07 -3.16 -5.05
C ILE A 75 -4.93 -4.35 -5.49
N ARG A 76 -6.26 -4.26 -5.35
CA ARG A 76 -7.15 -5.14 -6.12
C ARG A 76 -6.97 -4.80 -7.61
N LEU A 77 -6.01 -5.49 -8.25
CA LEU A 77 -6.07 -5.76 -9.67
C LEU A 77 -7.51 -6.18 -9.95
N PRO A 78 -8.17 -5.63 -10.98
CA PRO A 78 -9.51 -6.07 -11.32
C PRO A 78 -9.46 -7.58 -11.42
N ASP A 79 -10.29 -8.27 -10.61
CA ASP A 79 -10.44 -9.70 -10.72
C ASP A 79 -10.64 -10.01 -12.20
N ALA A 80 -9.73 -10.79 -12.79
CA ALA A 80 -9.73 -11.13 -14.21
C ALA A 80 -10.93 -12.03 -14.61
N ASN A 81 -12.03 -11.98 -13.84
CA ASN A 81 -13.14 -12.92 -13.90
C ASN A 81 -14.48 -12.26 -13.54
N THR A 82 -14.73 -11.04 -14.02
CA THR A 82 -16.11 -10.57 -14.14
C THR A 82 -16.53 -10.76 -15.60
N PRO A 83 -17.39 -11.74 -15.94
CA PRO A 83 -17.95 -11.80 -17.28
C PRO A 83 -18.90 -10.60 -17.43
N ASP A 84 -18.66 -9.82 -18.49
CA ASP A 84 -19.51 -8.74 -18.95
C ASP A 84 -20.96 -9.23 -19.07
N ARG A 85 -21.89 -8.54 -18.43
CA ARG A 85 -23.32 -8.85 -18.51
C ARG A 85 -24.14 -7.59 -18.68
#